data_AF-A0A6M2A376-F1
#
_entry.id   AF-A0A6M2A376-F1
#
_cell.length_a   1.000
_cell.length_b   1.000
_cell.length_c   1.000
_cell.angle_alpha   90.00
_cell.angle_beta   90.00
_cell.angle_gamma   90.00
#
_symmetry.space_group_name_H-M   'P 1'
#
loop_
_entity.id
_entity.type
_entity.pdbx_description
1 polymer ?
#
loop_
_entity_poly.entity_id
_entity_poly.type
_entity_poly.pdbx_seq_one_letter_code
_entity_poly.pdbx_strand_id
1 'polypeptide(L)'
;MKKAKIPIIFFSLIIASSALYAELRIPETPLQEKIDLEPHEDELLTVERMIALLEDQLVAQKKIKILIQEMRHNKEMFLKGEESKLHALYMIQAGKECLDLIRAHHLYHLFSSDFMEELAIFTKIGTKHE
;
A
#
# COMPACT_ATOMS: atom_id res chain seq x y z
N MET A 1 -25.14 -2.31 -43.36
CA MET A 1 -24.20 -1.59 -42.45
C MET A 1 -24.61 -1.88 -41.01
N LYS A 2 -23.89 -2.78 -40.32
CA LYS A 2 -24.18 -3.17 -38.94
C LYS A 2 -23.50 -2.16 -37.99
N LYS A 3 -24.29 -1.44 -37.19
CA LYS A 3 -23.77 -0.53 -36.16
C LYS A 3 -23.38 -1.36 -34.93
N ALA A 4 -22.09 -1.41 -34.62
CA ALA A 4 -21.60 -1.97 -33.37
C ALA A 4 -21.92 -0.99 -32.23
N LYS A 5 -22.54 -1.48 -31.16
CA LYS A 5 -22.75 -0.73 -29.92
C LYS A 5 -21.54 -1.00 -29.02
N ILE A 6 -20.74 0.04 -28.77
CA ILE A 6 -19.65 0.01 -27.79
C ILE A 6 -20.25 0.36 -26.43
N PRO A 7 -20.15 -0.50 -25.39
CA PRO A 7 -20.56 -0.11 -24.06
C PRO A 7 -19.52 0.85 -23.46
N ILE A 8 -19.96 2.09 -23.22
CA ILE A 8 -19.21 3.10 -22.45
C ILE A 8 -19.33 2.69 -20.98
N ILE A 9 -18.24 2.21 -20.40
CA ILE A 9 -18.14 1.98 -18.95
C ILE A 9 -17.92 3.35 -18.30
N PHE A 10 -18.97 3.89 -17.69
CA PHE A 10 -18.93 5.09 -16.86
C PHE A 10 -18.16 4.79 -15.57
N PHE A 11 -16.93 5.28 -15.44
CA PHE A 11 -16.27 5.41 -14.14
C PHE A 11 -16.77 6.72 -13.50
N SER A 12 -17.77 6.61 -12.64
CA SER A 12 -18.25 7.75 -11.85
C SER A 12 -17.22 8.14 -10.80
N LEU A 13 -16.67 9.33 -11.02
CA LEU A 13 -15.89 10.14 -10.09
C LEU A 13 -16.71 10.40 -8.81
N ILE A 14 -16.27 9.90 -7.65
CA ILE A 14 -16.76 10.38 -6.35
C ILE A 14 -15.65 11.24 -5.77
N ILE A 15 -15.78 12.55 -5.97
CA ILE A 15 -15.15 13.56 -5.13
C ILE A 15 -16.06 13.71 -3.92
N ALA A 16 -15.64 13.18 -2.77
CA ALA A 16 -16.14 13.62 -1.48
C ALA A 16 -14.94 14.14 -0.68
N SER A 17 -14.75 15.46 -0.75
CA SER A 17 -14.05 16.19 0.30
C SER A 17 -14.84 16.04 1.59
N SER A 18 -14.26 15.35 2.56
CA SER A 18 -14.57 15.62 3.97
C SER A 18 -13.25 15.69 4.72
N ALA A 19 -12.95 16.90 5.16
CA ALA A 19 -12.02 17.17 6.23
C ALA A 19 -12.41 16.30 7.44
N LEU A 20 -11.73 15.18 7.62
CA LEU A 20 -11.54 14.61 8.93
C LEU A 20 -10.06 14.78 9.23
N TYR A 21 -9.77 15.58 10.26
CA TYR A 21 -8.50 15.54 10.94
C TYR A 21 -8.15 14.07 11.15
N ALA A 22 -7.11 13.61 10.45
CA ALA A 22 -6.36 12.46 10.93
C ALA A 22 -5.77 12.93 12.26
N GLU A 23 -6.51 12.79 13.35
CA GLU A 23 -5.90 12.57 14.66
C GLU A 23 -4.85 11.50 14.38
N LEU A 24 -3.58 11.88 14.47
CA LEU A 24 -2.46 10.94 14.46
C LEU A 24 -2.60 10.13 15.76
N ARG A 25 -3.58 9.23 15.81
CA ARG A 25 -3.69 8.21 16.83
C ARG A 25 -2.53 7.28 16.52
N ILE A 26 -1.45 7.43 17.29
CA ILE A 26 -0.45 6.38 17.40
C ILE A 26 -1.26 5.13 17.75
N PRO A 27 -1.35 4.13 16.87
CA PRO A 27 -2.15 2.95 17.15
C PRO A 27 -1.55 2.26 18.36
N GLU A 28 -2.39 1.93 19.34
CA GLU A 28 -2.10 0.91 20.34
C GLU A 28 -2.17 -0.48 19.69
N THR A 29 -1.47 -0.68 18.58
CA THR A 29 -1.19 -2.04 18.11
C THR A 29 0.04 -2.52 18.86
N PRO A 30 -0.04 -3.67 19.54
CA PRO A 30 1.13 -4.22 20.18
C PRO A 30 2.15 -4.53 19.07
N LEU A 31 3.38 -4.08 19.25
CA LEU A 31 4.54 -4.78 18.68
C LEU A 31 4.43 -6.24 19.17
N GLN A 32 3.74 -7.06 18.38
CA GLN A 32 3.54 -8.48 18.62
C GLN A 32 4.34 -9.29 17.60
N GLU A 33 5.51 -8.78 17.19
CA GLU A 33 6.65 -9.69 17.26
C GLU A 33 6.81 -9.99 18.76
N LYS A 34 6.61 -11.25 19.15
CA LYS A 34 7.08 -11.73 20.45
C LYS A 34 8.59 -11.50 20.44
N ILE A 35 9.03 -10.33 20.89
CA ILE A 35 10.36 -10.20 21.43
C ILE A 35 10.29 -11.11 22.65
N ASP A 36 10.86 -12.31 22.52
CA ASP A 36 11.02 -13.25 23.61
C ASP A 36 12.07 -12.62 24.55
N LEU A 37 11.66 -11.54 25.21
CA LEU A 37 12.40 -10.91 26.28
C LEU A 37 12.21 -11.86 27.46
N GLU A 38 13.04 -12.89 27.51
CA GLU A 38 13.24 -13.57 28.78
C GLU A 38 13.48 -12.48 29.83
N PRO A 39 12.82 -12.54 31.00
CA PRO A 39 12.80 -11.46 31.99
C PRO A 39 14.13 -11.31 32.74
N HIS A 40 15.25 -11.62 32.08
CA HIS A 40 16.61 -11.59 32.58
C HIS A 40 17.54 -10.70 31.75
N GLU A 41 17.04 -10.00 30.72
CA GLU A 41 17.86 -9.09 29.93
C GLU A 41 17.90 -7.66 30.50
N ASP A 42 19.09 -7.08 30.45
CA ASP A 42 19.40 -5.67 30.66
C ASP A 42 18.38 -4.77 29.94
N GLU A 43 17.75 -3.85 30.67
CA GLU A 43 16.79 -2.90 30.10
C GLU A 43 17.41 -2.08 28.97
N LEU A 44 18.72 -1.82 29.01
CA LEU A 44 19.43 -1.13 27.93
C LEU A 44 19.43 -1.97 26.65
N LEU A 45 19.74 -3.27 26.74
CA LEU A 45 19.72 -4.18 25.60
C LEU A 45 18.31 -4.31 25.01
N THR A 46 17.30 -4.32 25.87
CA THR A 46 15.89 -4.31 25.44
C THR A 46 15.57 -3.04 24.64
N VAL A 47 15.97 -1.86 25.14
CA VAL A 47 15.78 -0.58 24.44
C VAL A 47 16.53 -0.55 23.10
N GLU A 48 17.76 -1.07 23.03
CA GLU A 48 18.52 -1.16 21.78
C GLU A 48 17.81 -2.01 20.73
N ARG A 49 17.24 -3.16 21.13
CA ARG A 49 16.44 -4.01 20.22
C ARG A 49 15.17 -3.29 19.74
N MET A 50 14.48 -2.57 20.63
CA MET A 50 13.31 -1.78 20.25
C MET A 50 13.67 -0.70 19.23
N ILE A 51 14.80 -0.01 19.40
CA ILE A 51 15.28 1.00 18.44
C ILE A 51 15.50 0.38 17.06
N ALA A 52 16.24 -0.74 16.99
CA ALA A 52 16.51 -1.41 15.72
C ALA A 52 15.21 -1.83 15.00
N LEU A 53 14.25 -2.40 15.72
CA LEU A 53 12.94 -2.76 15.16
C LEU A 53 12.18 -1.55 14.62
N LEU A 54 12.19 -0.42 15.33
CA LEU A 54 11.54 0.81 14.89
C LEU A 54 12.23 1.43 13.67
N GLU A 55 13.55 1.34 13.58
CA GLU A 55 14.31 1.79 12.41
C GLU A 55 13.97 0.97 11.16
N ASP A 56 13.89 -0.35 11.29
CA ASP A 56 13.48 -1.25 10.20
C ASP A 56 12.04 -0.96 9.75
N GLN A 57 11.12 -0.76 10.70
CA GLN A 57 9.74 -0.36 10.38
C GLN A 57 9.69 1.00 9.66
N LEU A 58 10.52 1.97 10.06
CA LEU A 58 10.59 3.27 9.41
C LEU A 58 11.09 3.15 7.97
N VAL A 59 12.06 2.28 7.69
CA VAL A 59 12.54 2.01 6.33
C VAL A 59 11.41 1.44 5.46
N ALA A 60 10.66 0.46 5.98
CA ALA A 60 9.52 -0.12 5.28
C ALA A 60 8.43 0.93 4.96
N GLN A 61 8.07 1.76 5.94
CA GLN A 61 7.09 2.83 5.75
C GLN A 61 7.54 3.86 4.70
N LYS A 62 8.82 4.23 4.67
CA LYS A 62 9.38 5.11 3.64
C LYS A 62 9.27 4.48 2.24
N LYS A 63 9.54 3.18 2.12
CA LYS A 63 9.41 2.46 0.86
C LYS A 63 7.95 2.37 0.39
N ILE A 64 7.01 2.08 1.30
CA ILE A 64 5.57 2.11 1.00
C ILE A 64 5.14 3.49 0.48
N LYS A 65 5.60 4.58 1.11
CA LYS A 65 5.32 5.94 0.63
C LYS A 65 5.77 6.15 -0.82
N ILE A 66 6.98 5.71 -1.18
CA ILE A 66 7.52 5.82 -2.54
C ILE A 66 6.63 5.06 -3.52
N LEU A 67 6.29 3.81 -3.21
CA LEU A 67 5.43 2.98 -4.06
C LEU A 67 4.03 3.60 -4.27
N ILE A 68 3.46 4.23 -3.24
CA ILE A 68 2.19 4.97 -3.36
C ILE A 68 2.33 6.15 -4.33
N GLN A 69 3.44 6.89 -4.27
CA GLN A 69 3.71 7.99 -5.20
C GLN A 69 3.87 7.49 -6.64
N GLU A 70 4.61 6.40 -6.84
CA GLU A 70 4.80 5.76 -8.15
C GLU A 70 3.47 5.25 -8.72
N MET A 71 2.62 4.61 -7.92
CA MET A 71 1.29 4.18 -8.37
C MET A 71 0.43 5.36 -8.82
N ARG A 72 0.42 6.46 -8.04
CA ARG A 72 -0.33 7.67 -8.40
C ARG A 72 0.16 8.26 -9.72
N HIS A 73 1.47 8.39 -9.88
CA HIS A 73 2.07 8.91 -11.10
C HIS A 73 1.72 8.02 -12.32
N ASN A 74 1.89 6.70 -12.20
CA ASN A 74 1.56 5.78 -13.29
C ASN A 74 0.06 5.75 -13.62
N LYS A 75 -0.81 5.91 -12.62
CA LYS A 75 -2.26 6.05 -12.82
C LYS A 75 -2.59 7.31 -13.61
N GLU A 76 -1.96 8.44 -13.29
CA GLU A 76 -2.13 9.68 -14.05
C GLU A 76 -1.68 9.54 -15.51
N MET A 77 -0.52 8.92 -15.74
CA MET A 77 0.00 8.68 -17.10
C MET A 77 -0.88 7.71 -17.89
N PHE A 78 -1.35 6.63 -17.25
CA PHE A 78 -2.32 5.70 -17.82
C PHE A 78 -3.57 6.41 -18.32
N LEU A 79 -4.14 7.31 -17.51
CA LEU A 79 -5.36 8.05 -17.84
C LEU A 79 -5.17 9.08 -18.97
N LYS A 80 -3.94 9.59 -19.17
CA LYS A 80 -3.59 10.44 -20.31
C LYS A 80 -3.48 9.68 -21.63
N GLY A 81 -3.39 8.34 -21.57
CA GLY A 81 -3.36 7.45 -22.75
C GLY A 81 -1.98 7.26 -23.38
N GLU A 82 -0.96 8.00 -22.94
CA GLU A 82 0.44 7.79 -23.32
C GLU A 82 0.95 6.48 -22.71
N GLU A 83 1.56 5.61 -23.50
CA GLU A 83 2.17 4.33 -23.06
C GLU A 83 1.32 3.54 -22.05
N SER A 84 -0.01 3.61 -22.19
CA SER A 84 -0.96 3.17 -21.15
C SER A 84 -0.73 1.74 -20.69
N LYS A 85 -0.37 0.81 -21.59
CA LYS A 85 -0.05 -0.56 -21.19
C LYS A 85 1.19 -0.64 -20.29
N LEU A 86 2.23 0.14 -20.56
CA LEU A 86 3.46 0.16 -19.77
C LEU A 86 3.19 0.73 -18.38
N HIS A 87 2.51 1.87 -18.31
CA HIS A 87 2.14 2.48 -17.03
C HIS A 87 1.17 1.60 -16.21
N ALA A 88 0.27 0.86 -16.87
CA ALA A 88 -0.55 -0.14 -16.18
C ALA A 88 0.30 -1.26 -15.55
N LEU A 89 1.32 -1.76 -16.25
CA LEU A 89 2.24 -2.75 -15.71
C LEU A 89 3.04 -2.21 -14.51
N TYR A 90 3.57 -0.99 -14.61
CA TYR A 90 4.29 -0.37 -13.49
C TYR A 90 3.40 -0.12 -12.28
N MET A 91 2.15 0.32 -12.50
CA MET A 91 1.17 0.49 -11.43
C MET A 91 0.87 -0.85 -10.74
N ILE A 92 0.67 -1.92 -11.52
CA ILE A 92 0.43 -3.27 -10.98
C ILE A 92 1.64 -3.75 -10.16
N GLN A 93 2.85 -3.58 -10.68
CA GLN A 93 4.08 -4.02 -10.01
C GLN A 93 4.28 -3.27 -8.68
N ALA A 94 4.18 -1.94 -8.70
CA ALA A 94 4.29 -1.13 -7.49
C ALA A 94 3.19 -1.48 -6.47
N GLY A 95 1.98 -1.77 -6.94
CA GLY A 95 0.87 -2.21 -6.09
C GLY A 95 1.10 -3.56 -5.42
N LYS A 96 1.68 -4.54 -6.14
CA LYS A 96 2.07 -5.83 -5.55
C LYS A 96 3.11 -5.65 -4.45
N GLU A 97 4.20 -4.93 -4.75
CA GLU A 97 5.29 -4.69 -3.80
C GLU A 97 4.79 -3.92 -2.55
N CYS A 98 3.89 -2.96 -2.76
CA CYS A 98 3.29 -2.19 -1.67
C CYS A 98 2.46 -3.10 -0.76
N LEU A 99 1.62 -3.96 -1.34
CA LEU A 99 0.81 -4.89 -0.57
C LEU A 99 1.70 -5.85 0.23
N ASP A 100 2.74 -6.41 -0.39
CA ASP A 100 3.65 -7.36 0.26
C ASP A 100 4.37 -6.73 1.46
N LEU A 101 4.82 -5.47 1.35
CA LEU A 101 5.38 -4.73 2.48
C LEU A 101 4.35 -4.49 3.60
N ILE A 102 3.11 -4.12 3.24
CA ILE A 102 2.03 -3.96 4.23
C ILE A 102 1.75 -5.29 4.96
N ARG A 103 1.82 -6.42 4.25
CA ARG A 103 1.66 -7.75 4.85
C ARG A 103 2.78 -8.08 5.82
N ALA A 104 4.02 -7.92 5.35
CA ALA A 104 5.22 -8.30 6.09
C ALA A 104 5.37 -7.52 7.40
N HIS A 105 4.93 -6.26 7.42
CA HIS A 105 5.02 -5.38 8.60
C HIS A 105 3.69 -5.23 9.35
N HIS A 106 2.68 -6.05 9.06
CA HIS A 106 1.37 -6.04 9.73
C HIS A 106 0.65 -4.68 9.73
N LEU A 107 0.83 -3.88 8.69
CA LEU A 107 0.37 -2.47 8.63
C LEU A 107 -1.06 -2.30 8.09
N TYR A 108 -1.81 -3.39 7.85
CA TYR A 108 -3.14 -3.35 7.23
C TYR A 108 -4.11 -2.34 7.85
N HIS A 109 -4.07 -2.21 9.18
CA HIS A 109 -4.97 -1.37 9.95
C HIS A 109 -4.75 0.14 9.73
N LEU A 110 -3.63 0.53 9.11
CA LEU A 110 -3.29 1.93 8.84
C LEU A 110 -3.85 2.46 7.52
N PHE A 111 -4.36 1.56 6.67
CA PHE A 111 -4.82 1.91 5.33
C PHE A 111 -6.34 1.75 5.20
N SER A 112 -6.95 2.54 4.34
CA SER A 112 -8.38 2.42 4.06
C SER A 112 -8.71 1.09 3.37
N SER A 113 -9.92 0.59 3.60
CA SER A 113 -10.45 -0.60 2.91
C SER A 113 -10.30 -0.49 1.39
N ASP A 114 -10.64 0.67 0.83
CA ASP A 114 -10.68 0.91 -0.60
C ASP A 114 -9.28 0.83 -1.23
N PHE A 115 -8.28 1.37 -0.53
CA PHE A 115 -6.90 1.27 -0.97
C PHE A 115 -6.40 -0.19 -0.92
N MET A 116 -6.73 -0.91 0.14
CA MET A 116 -6.36 -2.32 0.26
C MET A 116 -7.05 -3.20 -0.80
N GLU A 117 -8.30 -2.89 -1.16
CA GLU A 117 -8.99 -3.56 -2.26
C GLU A 117 -8.35 -3.25 -3.62
N GLU A 118 -7.97 -1.99 -3.88
CA GLU A 118 -7.23 -1.59 -5.10
C GLU A 118 -5.92 -2.39 -5.22
N LEU A 119 -5.14 -2.49 -4.14
CA LEU A 119 -3.91 -3.30 -4.11
C LEU A 119 -4.18 -4.80 -4.35
N ALA A 120 -5.26 -5.34 -3.77
CA ALA A 120 -5.65 -6.73 -3.95
C ALA A 120 -6.10 -7.04 -5.40
N ILE A 121 -6.64 -6.05 -6.12
CA ILE A 121 -6.96 -6.19 -7.54
C ILE A 121 -5.67 -6.30 -8.36
N PHE A 122 -4.67 -5.47 -8.09
CA PHE A 122 -3.39 -5.49 -8.82
C PHE A 122 -2.67 -6.84 -8.71
N THR A 123 -2.67 -7.45 -7.53
CA THR A 123 -2.11 -8.82 -7.36
C THR A 123 -2.83 -9.86 -8.21
N LYS A 124 -4.17 -9.84 -8.25
CA LYS A 124 -4.98 -10.77 -9.07
C LYS A 124 -4.78 -10.60 -10.57
N ILE A 125 -4.55 -9.37 -11.04
CA ILE A 125 -4.31 -9.11 -12.46
C ILE A 125 -2.94 -9.66 -12.86
N GLY A 126 -1.92 -9.42 -12.05
CA GLY A 126 -0.57 -9.83 -12.38
C GLY A 126 -0.27 -11.32 -12.22
N THR A 127 -1.19 -12.14 -11.68
CA THR A 127 -1.09 -13.62 -11.68
C THR A 127 -1.72 -14.29 -12.90
N LYS A 128 -2.44 -13.54 -13.74
CA LYS A 128 -3.07 -14.07 -14.98
C LYS A 128 -2.13 -14.05 -16.20
N HIS A 129 -0.90 -13.57 -16.04
CA HIS A 129 0.05 -13.33 -17.13
C HIS A 129 1.39 -14.07 -16.98
N GLU A 130 1.52 -14.95 -15.98
CA GLU A 130 2.53 -16.02 -15.96
C GLU A 130 1.95 -17.32 -16.54
#